data_AF-A0A7Z0DBT8-F1
#
_entry.id   AF-A0A7Z0DBT8-F1
#
_cell.length_a   1.000
_cell.length_b   1.000
_cell.length_c   1.000
_cell.angle_alpha   90.00
_cell.angle_beta   90.00
_cell.angle_gamma   90.00
#
_symmetry.space_group_name_H-M   'P 1'
#
loop_
_entity.id
_entity.type
_entity.pdbx_description
1 polymer ?
#
loop_
_entity_poly.entity_id
_entity_poly.type
_entity_poly.pdbx_seq_one_letter_code
_entity_poly.pdbx_strand_id
1 'polypeptide(L)'
;MGEQTVGERAGDGAEPIPAGSGDPIAKLIEAGIGPVDDDGLGPTGRPLPHLRAPGPPPEVTKAVTIAMCNQKGGVGKTTTTINLGAALAEYGRKVLLVDFDPQGSLSVGLGINPHTLQTSIYNLLLDDEADVDEVLTATSVPGMDLLPSNIDLSAAEIQLVSEVAREYTLGRVLDRFRDSYDVILIDCAPSLGLLTVNALTAADKVLMPLECEYFALRGIAMLTDTIRKVQKRLNPGLAVLGVLGTMYDARTLHSREVLERVVQAFGEQVFHTVVRRTVKFPETTVAGEPITTYASASAGAGSYRTLALEVLQRCHEQ
;
A
#
# COMPACT_ATOMS: atom_id res chain seq x y z
N MET A 1 41.25 -30.73 -16.33
CA MET A 1 40.31 -31.61 -15.59
C MET A 1 40.03 -30.93 -14.25
N GLY A 2 38.87 -30.35 -13.98
CA GLY A 2 37.62 -30.31 -14.73
C GLY A 2 36.88 -28.99 -14.48
N GLU A 3 36.08 -28.62 -15.47
CA GLU A 3 35.08 -27.57 -15.41
C GLU A 3 33.94 -28.02 -14.49
N GLN A 4 33.50 -27.14 -13.58
CA GLN A 4 32.21 -27.27 -12.91
C GLN A 4 31.23 -26.31 -13.58
N THR A 5 30.30 -26.90 -14.32
CA THR A 5 29.12 -26.28 -14.90
C THR A 5 28.24 -25.65 -13.81
N VAL A 6 27.97 -24.35 -13.97
CA VAL A 6 26.93 -23.60 -13.25
C VAL A 6 25.58 -24.13 -13.69
N GLY A 7 24.80 -24.67 -12.76
CA GLY A 7 23.43 -25.10 -13.02
C GLY A 7 22.50 -23.90 -13.23
N GLU A 8 21.91 -23.81 -14.41
CA GLU A 8 20.74 -22.98 -14.70
C GLU A 8 19.62 -23.34 -13.71
N ARG A 9 19.21 -22.37 -12.89
CA ARG A 9 17.91 -22.45 -12.22
C ARG A 9 16.86 -22.01 -13.23
N ALA A 10 16.03 -22.95 -13.63
CA ALA A 10 14.81 -22.67 -14.38
C ALA A 10 13.97 -21.66 -13.58
N GLY A 11 13.79 -20.47 -14.16
CA GLY A 11 12.81 -19.51 -13.68
C GLY A 11 11.43 -20.09 -13.94
N ASP A 12 10.72 -20.45 -12.87
CA ASP A 12 9.30 -20.76 -12.93
C ASP A 12 8.56 -19.42 -13.07
N GLY A 13 8.56 -18.90 -14.31
CA GLY A 13 7.77 -17.75 -14.69
C GLY A 13 6.31 -18.12 -14.60
N ALA A 14 5.67 -17.78 -13.47
CA ALA A 14 4.22 -17.92 -13.36
C ALA A 14 3.56 -17.07 -14.44
N GLU A 15 2.88 -17.73 -15.39
CA GLU A 15 2.08 -17.05 -16.41
C GLU A 15 1.06 -16.12 -15.75
N PRO A 16 0.78 -14.94 -16.35
CA PRO A 16 -0.25 -14.05 -15.84
C PRO A 16 -1.58 -14.78 -15.75
N ILE A 17 -2.26 -14.68 -14.60
CA ILE A 17 -3.57 -15.29 -14.41
C ILE A 17 -4.51 -14.71 -15.47
N PRO A 18 -5.02 -15.52 -16.42
CA PRO A 18 -5.87 -14.99 -17.48
C PRO A 18 -7.12 -14.36 -16.86
N ALA A 19 -7.54 -13.22 -17.40
CA ALA A 19 -8.81 -12.57 -17.09
C ALA A 19 -9.97 -13.52 -17.45
N GLY A 20 -10.29 -14.44 -16.54
CA GLY A 20 -11.30 -15.47 -16.70
C GLY A 20 -12.50 -15.17 -15.80
N SER A 21 -13.69 -15.35 -16.35
CA SER A 21 -15.03 -15.07 -15.80
C SER A 21 -15.46 -15.89 -14.57
N GLY A 22 -14.55 -16.30 -13.69
CA GLY A 22 -14.84 -16.97 -12.43
C GLY A 22 -14.70 -16.02 -11.24
N ASP A 23 -15.37 -16.32 -10.13
CA ASP A 23 -15.19 -15.59 -8.86
C ASP A 23 -13.72 -15.69 -8.43
N PRO A 24 -12.96 -14.56 -8.41
CA PRO A 24 -11.56 -14.56 -8.02
C PRO A 24 -11.33 -15.09 -6.61
N ILE A 25 -12.31 -14.94 -5.70
CA ILE A 25 -12.24 -15.49 -4.35
C ILE A 25 -12.37 -17.01 -4.40
N ALA A 26 -13.28 -17.57 -5.21
CA ALA A 26 -13.41 -19.02 -5.33
C ALA A 26 -12.11 -19.67 -5.80
N LYS A 27 -11.40 -19.07 -6.75
CA LYS A 27 -10.08 -19.55 -7.20
C LYS A 27 -9.00 -19.48 -6.12
N LEU A 28 -9.02 -18.44 -5.27
CA LEU A 28 -8.11 -18.31 -4.14
C LEU A 28 -8.45 -19.30 -3.01
N ILE A 29 -9.75 -19.60 -2.80
CA ILE A 29 -10.21 -20.64 -1.88
C ILE A 29 -9.80 -22.03 -2.38
N GLU A 30 -10.03 -22.34 -3.66
CA GLU A 30 -9.62 -23.60 -4.31
C GLU A 30 -8.10 -23.82 -4.25
N ALA A 31 -7.31 -22.75 -4.32
CA ALA A 31 -5.86 -22.79 -4.13
C ALA A 31 -5.41 -22.96 -2.67
N GLY A 32 -6.35 -22.99 -1.70
CA GLY A 32 -6.05 -23.07 -0.26
C GLY A 32 -5.51 -21.77 0.34
N ILE A 33 -5.75 -20.64 -0.32
CA ILE A 33 -5.11 -19.33 -0.05
C ILE A 33 -6.02 -18.37 0.76
N GLY A 34 -7.22 -18.79 1.16
CA GLY A 34 -8.13 -17.99 2.00
C GLY A 34 -8.65 -18.75 3.23
N PRO A 35 -8.80 -18.13 4.42
CA PRO A 35 -9.42 -18.76 5.56
C PRO A 35 -10.93 -18.57 5.48
N VAL A 36 -11.60 -19.55 4.91
CA VAL A 36 -13.03 -19.75 5.14
C VAL A 36 -13.11 -20.64 6.37
N ASP A 37 -13.85 -20.23 7.39
CA ASP A 37 -14.27 -21.20 8.41
C ASP A 37 -15.38 -22.10 7.86
N ASP A 38 -15.69 -23.19 8.58
CA ASP A 38 -16.68 -24.19 8.12
C ASP A 38 -18.09 -23.58 7.91
N ASP A 39 -18.34 -22.37 8.44
CA ASP A 39 -19.61 -21.63 8.35
C ASP A 39 -19.64 -20.61 7.19
N GLY A 40 -18.58 -20.51 6.39
CA GLY A 40 -18.51 -19.60 5.24
C GLY A 40 -18.13 -18.16 5.60
N LEU A 41 -17.67 -17.90 6.82
CA LEU A 41 -17.24 -16.58 7.27
C LEU A 41 -15.75 -16.37 7.01
N GLY A 42 -15.43 -15.11 6.68
CA GLY A 42 -14.05 -14.66 6.57
C GLY A 42 -13.43 -14.37 7.94
N PRO A 43 -12.14 -13.98 7.96
CA PRO A 43 -11.39 -13.74 9.19
C PRO A 43 -11.94 -12.59 10.05
N THR A 44 -12.77 -11.72 9.46
CA THR A 44 -13.47 -10.62 10.17
C THR A 44 -14.77 -11.05 10.83
N GLY A 45 -15.15 -12.34 10.76
CA GLY A 45 -16.45 -12.83 11.24
C GLY A 45 -17.63 -12.38 10.37
N ARG A 46 -17.36 -11.82 9.19
CA ARG A 46 -18.36 -11.40 8.21
C ARG A 46 -18.38 -12.36 7.01
N PRO A 47 -19.52 -12.51 6.32
CA PRO A 47 -19.56 -13.21 5.05
C PRO A 47 -18.52 -12.64 4.07
N LEU A 48 -17.90 -13.52 3.28
CA LEU A 48 -16.96 -13.06 2.26
C LEU A 48 -17.70 -12.23 1.20
N PRO A 49 -17.10 -11.12 0.73
CA PRO A 49 -17.73 -10.27 -0.26
C PRO A 49 -17.70 -10.97 -1.62
N HIS A 50 -18.64 -10.64 -2.50
CA HIS A 50 -18.52 -11.01 -3.91
C HIS A 50 -17.59 -10.02 -4.61
N LEU A 51 -16.32 -10.41 -4.81
CA LEU A 51 -15.35 -9.59 -5.54
C LEU A 51 -15.47 -9.86 -7.04
N ARG A 52 -15.50 -8.78 -7.82
CA ARG A 52 -15.49 -8.89 -9.28
C ARG A 52 -14.07 -9.05 -9.76
N ALA A 53 -13.90 -9.80 -10.86
CA ALA A 53 -12.66 -9.75 -11.61
C ALA A 53 -12.36 -8.27 -11.98
N PRO A 54 -11.10 -7.85 -11.95
CA PRO A 54 -10.76 -6.48 -12.24
C PRO A 54 -11.14 -6.19 -13.69
N GLY A 55 -11.96 -5.16 -13.90
CA GLY A 55 -12.25 -4.64 -15.22
C GLY A 55 -10.97 -4.07 -15.87
N PRO A 56 -10.98 -3.82 -17.20
CA PRO A 56 -9.87 -3.14 -17.85
C PRO A 56 -9.55 -1.81 -17.12
N PRO A 57 -8.31 -1.32 -17.20
CA PRO A 57 -7.97 0.02 -16.71
C PRO A 57 -8.95 1.03 -17.31
N PRO A 58 -9.39 2.05 -16.54
CA PRO A 58 -10.24 3.09 -17.10
C PRO A 58 -9.54 3.76 -18.29
N GLU A 59 -10.25 3.97 -19.41
CA GLU A 59 -9.62 4.52 -20.62
C GLU A 59 -9.07 5.94 -20.44
N VAL A 60 -9.71 6.76 -19.59
CA VAL A 60 -9.24 8.10 -19.20
C VAL A 60 -9.82 8.46 -17.83
N THR A 61 -9.06 8.24 -16.76
CA THR A 61 -9.35 8.82 -15.44
C THR A 61 -8.07 9.31 -14.79
N LYS A 62 -8.14 10.42 -14.07
CA LYS A 62 -7.05 10.82 -13.16
C LYS A 62 -6.79 9.70 -12.16
N ALA A 63 -5.52 9.49 -11.84
CA ALA A 63 -5.09 8.52 -10.86
C ALA A 63 -5.84 8.69 -9.54
N VAL A 64 -6.24 7.57 -8.93
CA VAL A 64 -6.75 7.56 -7.55
C VAL A 64 -5.57 7.53 -6.60
N THR A 65 -5.40 8.60 -5.81
CA THR A 65 -4.32 8.70 -4.83
C THR A 65 -4.76 8.16 -3.47
N ILE A 66 -4.04 7.17 -2.95
CA ILE A 66 -4.33 6.50 -1.68
C ILE A 66 -3.15 6.69 -0.73
N ALA A 67 -3.40 7.35 0.41
CA ALA A 67 -2.40 7.47 1.47
C ALA A 67 -2.46 6.30 2.45
N MET A 68 -1.30 5.70 2.74
CA MET A 68 -1.12 4.66 3.75
C MET A 68 -0.74 5.31 5.08
N CYS A 69 -1.70 5.45 5.98
CA CYS A 69 -1.51 6.21 7.22
C CYS A 69 -1.76 5.38 8.48
N ASN A 70 -0.85 5.52 9.45
CA ASN A 70 -1.03 5.10 10.83
C ASN A 70 0.06 5.75 11.69
N GLN A 71 -0.34 6.30 12.84
CA GLN A 71 0.56 6.87 13.83
C GLN A 71 1.53 5.82 14.43
N LYS A 72 1.15 4.54 14.53
CA LYS A 72 2.04 3.49 15.05
C LYS A 72 3.02 3.05 13.95
N GLY A 73 4.31 2.96 14.31
CA GLY A 73 5.34 2.31 13.49
C GLY A 73 5.17 0.79 13.47
N GLY A 74 5.65 0.13 12.40
CA GLY A 74 5.64 -1.34 12.34
C GLY A 74 4.28 -2.00 12.09
N VAL A 75 3.20 -1.26 11.80
CA VAL A 75 1.87 -1.84 11.51
C VAL A 75 1.71 -2.39 10.09
N GLY A 76 2.79 -2.44 9.31
CA GLY A 76 2.77 -2.93 7.93
C GLY A 76 2.33 -1.90 6.87
N LYS A 77 2.55 -0.60 7.08
CA LYS A 77 2.30 0.45 6.06
C LYS A 77 3.11 0.20 4.79
N THR A 78 4.43 0.29 4.89
CA THR A 78 5.38 0.04 3.80
C THR A 78 5.18 -1.33 3.16
N THR A 79 5.04 -2.38 3.97
CA THR A 79 4.76 -3.74 3.47
C THR A 79 3.48 -3.78 2.66
N THR A 80 2.43 -3.08 3.11
CA THR A 80 1.17 -2.98 2.35
C THR A 80 1.35 -2.16 1.09
N THR A 81 2.06 -1.04 1.13
CA THR A 81 2.32 -0.20 -0.05
C THR A 81 2.99 -1.00 -1.18
N ILE A 82 4.08 -1.70 -0.86
CA ILE A 82 4.83 -2.52 -1.83
C ILE A 82 3.94 -3.59 -2.46
N ASN A 83 3.29 -4.38 -1.61
CA ASN A 83 2.63 -5.59 -2.08
C ASN A 83 1.24 -5.32 -2.67
N LEU A 84 0.53 -4.30 -2.18
CA LEU A 84 -0.68 -3.82 -2.82
C LEU A 84 -0.36 -3.22 -4.20
N GLY A 85 0.71 -2.41 -4.31
CA GLY A 85 1.15 -1.85 -5.57
C GLY A 85 1.46 -2.94 -6.60
N ALA A 86 2.25 -3.93 -6.21
CA ALA A 86 2.58 -5.05 -7.08
C ALA A 86 1.34 -5.87 -7.49
N ALA A 87 0.40 -6.12 -6.58
CA ALA A 87 -0.84 -6.82 -6.89
C ALA A 87 -1.78 -6.01 -7.81
N LEU A 88 -1.83 -4.68 -7.68
CA LEU A 88 -2.56 -3.81 -8.60
C LEU A 88 -1.93 -3.82 -10.00
N ALA A 89 -0.60 -3.83 -10.09
CA ALA A 89 0.13 -3.94 -11.34
C ALA A 89 -0.09 -5.31 -12.02
N GLU A 90 -0.13 -6.41 -11.26
CA GLU A 90 -0.55 -7.73 -11.78
C GLU A 90 -1.95 -7.71 -12.41
N TYR A 91 -2.85 -6.86 -11.89
CA TYR A 91 -4.18 -6.62 -12.45
C TYR A 91 -4.21 -5.54 -13.55
N GLY A 92 -3.04 -5.21 -14.12
CA GLY A 92 -2.88 -4.35 -15.28
C GLY A 92 -3.00 -2.86 -14.98
N ARG A 93 -2.93 -2.44 -13.72
CA ARG A 93 -2.92 -1.02 -13.35
C ARG A 93 -1.52 -0.44 -13.45
N LYS A 94 -1.40 0.79 -13.95
CA LYS A 94 -0.19 1.60 -13.81
C LYS A 94 -0.15 2.18 -12.41
N VAL A 95 0.86 1.84 -11.63
CA VAL A 95 0.98 2.21 -10.23
C VAL A 95 2.20 3.08 -9.99
N LEU A 96 2.00 4.23 -9.35
CA LEU A 96 3.09 5.04 -8.79
C LEU A 96 3.14 4.85 -7.28
N LEU A 97 4.28 4.41 -6.78
CA LEU A 97 4.57 4.38 -5.37
C LEU A 97 5.29 5.67 -4.96
N VAL A 98 4.96 6.21 -3.80
CA VAL A 98 5.56 7.44 -3.27
C VAL A 98 6.08 7.16 -1.89
N ASP A 99 7.40 7.14 -1.73
CA ASP A 99 8.04 7.01 -0.43
C ASP A 99 7.97 8.37 0.27
N PHE A 100 7.13 8.50 1.29
CA PHE A 100 6.94 9.74 2.04
C PHE A 100 7.29 9.55 3.52
N ASP A 101 8.33 8.75 3.75
CA ASP A 101 9.01 8.58 5.03
C ASP A 101 10.50 8.97 4.86
N PRO A 102 11.05 9.88 5.69
CA PRO A 102 12.48 10.18 5.67
C PRO A 102 13.39 8.97 5.92
N GLN A 103 12.86 7.87 6.48
CA GLN A 103 13.61 6.62 6.62
C GLN A 103 13.79 5.86 5.30
N GLY A 104 13.07 6.21 4.23
CA GLY A 104 13.19 5.57 2.92
C GLY A 104 12.85 4.08 2.93
N SER A 105 11.97 3.65 3.84
CA SER A 105 11.70 2.22 4.07
C SER A 105 11.06 1.54 2.85
N LEU A 106 10.25 2.28 2.09
CA LEU A 106 9.65 1.79 0.86
C LEU A 106 10.73 1.57 -0.22
N SER A 107 11.62 2.55 -0.37
CA SER A 107 12.76 2.48 -1.30
C SER A 107 13.66 1.27 -0.98
N VAL A 108 14.04 1.10 0.29
CA VAL A 108 14.83 -0.05 0.75
C VAL A 108 14.11 -1.37 0.48
N GLY A 109 12.81 -1.44 0.74
CA GLY A 109 12.00 -2.64 0.51
C GLY A 109 11.90 -3.07 -0.95
N LEU A 110 12.24 -2.18 -1.89
CA LEU A 110 12.30 -2.43 -3.33
C LEU A 110 13.75 -2.51 -3.86
N GLY A 111 14.73 -2.69 -2.97
CA GLY A 111 16.14 -2.85 -3.33
C GLY A 111 16.87 -1.56 -3.71
N ILE A 112 16.24 -0.40 -3.51
CA ILE A 112 16.85 0.91 -3.79
C ILE A 112 17.51 1.43 -2.52
N ASN A 113 18.79 1.78 -2.59
CA ASN A 113 19.53 2.30 -1.44
C ASN A 113 19.38 3.83 -1.32
N PRO A 114 18.67 4.35 -0.29
CA PRO A 114 18.43 5.79 -0.13
C PRO A 114 19.71 6.63 -0.01
N HIS A 115 20.81 6.04 0.48
CA HIS A 115 22.08 6.74 0.65
C HIS A 115 22.83 7.00 -0.67
N THR A 116 22.43 6.32 -1.75
CA THR A 116 23.04 6.46 -3.07
C THR A 116 22.27 7.42 -3.99
N LEU A 117 21.04 7.77 -3.61
CA LEU A 117 20.18 8.66 -4.35
C LEU A 117 20.76 10.08 -4.35
N GLN A 118 20.95 10.65 -5.55
CA GLN A 118 21.31 12.06 -5.71
C GLN A 118 20.09 12.97 -5.67
N THR A 119 18.95 12.44 -6.13
CA THR A 119 17.67 13.11 -6.22
C THR A 119 16.60 12.22 -5.58
N SER A 120 15.63 12.83 -4.92
CA SER A 120 14.51 12.14 -4.28
C SER A 120 13.27 13.03 -4.33
N ILE A 121 12.15 12.55 -3.78
CA ILE A 121 10.94 13.36 -3.64
C ILE A 121 11.20 14.67 -2.88
N TYR A 122 12.21 14.73 -2.02
CA TYR A 122 12.66 15.96 -1.37
C TYR A 122 12.89 17.10 -2.38
N ASN A 123 13.57 16.82 -3.49
CA ASN A 123 13.88 17.81 -4.52
C ASN A 123 12.60 18.33 -5.16
N LEU A 124 11.67 17.44 -5.51
CA LEU A 124 10.39 17.80 -6.10
C LEU A 124 9.51 18.66 -5.17
N LEU A 125 9.67 18.52 -3.84
CA LEU A 125 8.91 19.33 -2.88
C LEU A 125 9.42 20.76 -2.75
N LEU A 126 10.70 21.00 -3.03
CA LEU A 126 11.36 22.28 -2.75
C LEU A 126 11.73 23.07 -4.00
N ASP A 127 11.80 22.40 -5.15
CA ASP A 127 12.11 23.01 -6.43
C ASP A 127 11.04 22.61 -7.45
N ASP A 128 10.16 23.56 -7.79
CA ASP A 128 9.07 23.36 -8.74
C ASP A 128 9.60 23.04 -10.17
N GLU A 129 10.83 23.42 -10.49
CA GLU A 129 11.49 23.20 -11.78
C GLU A 129 12.28 21.88 -11.83
N ALA A 130 12.38 21.14 -10.72
CA ALA A 130 13.06 19.86 -10.69
C ALA A 130 12.39 18.86 -11.66
N ASP A 131 13.20 18.15 -12.44
CA ASP A 131 12.73 17.20 -13.43
C ASP A 131 12.11 15.95 -12.77
N VAL A 132 10.91 15.56 -13.22
CA VAL A 132 10.24 14.32 -12.73
C VAL A 132 11.08 13.11 -13.10
N ASP A 133 11.68 13.12 -14.28
CA ASP A 133 12.30 11.95 -14.89
C ASP A 133 13.65 11.63 -14.22
N GLU A 134 14.30 12.63 -13.61
CA GLU A 134 15.51 12.43 -12.80
C GLU A 134 15.22 11.80 -11.42
N VAL A 135 13.97 11.87 -10.94
CA VAL A 135 13.57 11.33 -9.63
C VAL A 135 12.81 10.01 -9.77
N LEU A 136 12.01 9.89 -10.83
CA LEU A 136 11.19 8.72 -11.09
C LEU A 136 12.06 7.48 -11.32
N THR A 137 11.86 6.46 -10.50
CA THR A 137 12.63 5.22 -10.55
C THR A 137 11.75 4.05 -10.90
N ALA A 138 12.08 3.34 -11.98
CA ALA A 138 11.41 2.09 -12.35
C ALA A 138 11.72 0.99 -11.32
N THR A 139 10.71 0.21 -10.95
CA THR A 139 10.90 -0.94 -10.06
C THR A 139 11.15 -2.23 -10.85
N SER A 140 11.42 -3.33 -10.16
CA SER A 140 11.49 -4.66 -10.79
C SER A 140 10.12 -5.20 -11.25
N VAL A 141 9.01 -4.55 -10.87
CA VAL A 141 7.66 -4.96 -11.26
C VAL A 141 7.18 -4.14 -12.45
N PRO A 142 6.85 -4.77 -13.60
CA PRO A 142 6.32 -4.06 -14.76
C PRO A 142 5.04 -3.28 -14.42
N GLY A 143 4.96 -2.02 -14.86
CA GLY A 143 3.81 -1.15 -14.61
C GLY A 143 3.79 -0.52 -13.21
N MET A 144 4.88 -0.65 -12.44
CA MET A 144 5.03 -0.05 -11.12
C MET A 144 6.32 0.77 -11.02
N ASP A 145 6.17 2.06 -10.75
CA ASP A 145 7.29 3.01 -10.59
C ASP A 145 7.30 3.57 -9.16
N LEU A 146 8.41 4.22 -8.78
CA LEU A 146 8.64 4.76 -7.44
C LEU A 146 9.17 6.20 -7.50
N LEU A 147 8.61 7.08 -6.68
CA LEU A 147 9.27 8.30 -6.21
C LEU A 147 9.98 7.97 -4.88
N PRO A 148 11.31 7.83 -4.88
CA PRO A 148 12.02 7.40 -3.70
C PRO A 148 12.22 8.55 -2.71
N SER A 149 12.57 8.20 -1.47
CA SER A 149 12.89 9.14 -0.39
C SER A 149 14.26 8.86 0.18
N ASN A 150 14.85 9.88 0.78
CA ASN A 150 16.09 9.79 1.54
C ASN A 150 16.00 10.66 2.81
N ILE A 151 17.08 10.69 3.59
CA ILE A 151 17.12 11.41 4.87
C ILE A 151 16.84 12.91 4.72
N ASP A 152 17.08 13.51 3.55
CA ASP A 152 16.86 14.93 3.30
C ASP A 152 15.37 15.31 3.41
N LEU A 153 14.45 14.37 3.23
CA LEU A 153 13.02 14.60 3.46
C LEU A 153 12.72 15.07 4.89
N SER A 154 13.57 14.74 5.88
CA SER A 154 13.47 15.29 7.23
C SER A 154 13.74 16.80 7.29
N ALA A 155 14.61 17.31 6.42
CA ALA A 155 14.88 18.74 6.29
C ALA A 155 13.72 19.47 5.59
N ALA A 156 13.03 18.81 4.65
CA ALA A 156 11.84 19.40 4.02
C ALA A 156 10.75 19.72 5.04
N GLU A 157 10.55 18.88 6.08
CA GLU A 157 9.55 19.17 7.11
C GLU A 157 9.81 20.50 7.84
N ILE A 158 11.08 20.90 7.99
CA ILE A 158 11.48 22.19 8.60
C ILE A 158 11.35 23.33 7.58
N GLN A 159 11.83 23.13 6.35
CA GLN A 159 11.83 24.17 5.32
C GLN A 159 10.41 24.55 4.88
N LEU A 160 9.51 23.57 4.78
CA LEU A 160 8.12 23.79 4.44
C LEU A 160 7.37 24.63 5.49
N VAL A 161 7.89 24.81 6.71
CA VAL A 161 7.21 25.63 7.73
C VAL A 161 7.03 27.08 7.27
N SER A 162 7.97 27.64 6.53
CA SER A 162 7.88 29.01 6.00
C SER A 162 7.09 29.11 4.69
N GLU A 163 6.79 27.98 4.05
CA GLU A 163 6.14 27.97 2.75
C GLU A 163 4.65 28.32 2.84
N VAL A 164 4.20 29.09 1.84
CA VAL A 164 2.78 29.42 1.70
C VAL A 164 2.05 28.20 1.16
N ALA A 165 0.92 27.85 1.76
CA ALA A 165 0.14 26.67 1.39
C ALA A 165 0.99 25.37 1.39
N ARG A 166 1.92 25.28 2.36
CA ARG A 166 2.81 24.13 2.60
C ARG A 166 2.11 22.78 2.75
N GLU A 167 0.83 22.77 3.14
CA GLU A 167 0.03 21.55 3.25
C GLU A 167 -0.34 20.96 1.88
N TYR A 168 -0.21 21.73 0.79
CA TYR A 168 -0.55 21.34 -0.58
C TYR A 168 0.68 21.02 -1.43
N THR A 169 1.89 21.06 -0.86
CA THR A 169 3.13 20.90 -1.62
C THR A 169 3.20 19.54 -2.33
N LEU A 170 2.92 18.45 -1.62
CA LEU A 170 2.89 17.12 -2.26
C LEU A 170 1.81 17.04 -3.35
N GLY A 171 0.66 17.70 -3.16
CA GLY A 171 -0.41 17.72 -4.16
C GLY A 171 0.08 18.29 -5.50
N ARG A 172 0.81 19.41 -5.47
CA ARG A 172 1.39 20.03 -6.67
C ARG A 172 2.38 19.11 -7.38
N VAL A 173 3.20 18.37 -6.61
CA VAL A 173 4.11 17.36 -7.18
C VAL A 173 3.32 16.25 -7.87
N LEU A 174 2.31 15.70 -7.21
CA LEU A 174 1.54 14.57 -7.73
C LEU A 174 0.67 14.93 -8.94
N ASP A 175 0.26 16.18 -9.08
CA ASP A 175 -0.50 16.65 -10.25
C ASP A 175 0.24 16.43 -11.57
N ARG A 176 1.58 16.41 -11.56
CA ARG A 176 2.43 16.07 -12.72
C ARG A 176 2.32 14.60 -13.16
N PHE A 177 1.82 13.72 -12.29
CA PHE A 177 1.76 12.26 -12.53
C PHE A 177 0.33 11.72 -12.69
N ARG A 178 -0.69 12.47 -12.27
CA ARG A 178 -2.08 11.98 -12.20
C ARG A 178 -2.65 11.48 -13.54
N ASP A 179 -2.15 11.95 -14.67
CA ASP A 179 -2.65 11.54 -15.99
C ASP A 179 -1.89 10.31 -16.56
N SER A 180 -0.79 9.90 -15.94
CA SER A 180 0.08 8.82 -16.41
C SER A 180 -0.14 7.49 -15.68
N TYR A 181 -0.78 7.51 -14.52
CA TYR A 181 -1.00 6.36 -13.64
C TYR A 181 -2.48 6.16 -13.33
N ASP A 182 -2.86 4.93 -13.00
CA ASP A 182 -4.22 4.61 -12.54
C ASP A 182 -4.34 4.77 -11.02
N VAL A 183 -3.27 4.46 -10.29
CA VAL A 183 -3.24 4.49 -8.83
C VAL A 183 -1.92 5.08 -8.34
N ILE A 184 -1.99 6.00 -7.37
CA ILE A 184 -0.82 6.51 -6.65
C ILE A 184 -0.92 6.05 -5.20
N LEU A 185 0.08 5.33 -4.68
CA LEU A 185 0.13 4.89 -3.28
C LEU A 185 1.21 5.66 -2.52
N ILE A 186 0.81 6.40 -1.48
CA ILE A 186 1.74 7.18 -0.66
C ILE A 186 2.05 6.41 0.64
N ASP A 187 3.30 6.01 0.86
CA ASP A 187 3.75 5.42 2.12
C ASP A 187 4.15 6.53 3.10
N CYS A 188 3.35 6.74 4.16
CA CYS A 188 3.62 7.80 5.11
C CYS A 188 4.48 7.32 6.28
N ALA A 189 5.31 8.23 6.81
CA ALA A 189 6.01 8.06 8.07
C ALA A 189 5.05 7.71 9.25
N PRO A 190 5.54 7.06 10.33
CA PRO A 190 4.78 6.82 11.55
C PRO A 190 4.62 8.09 12.42
N SER A 191 4.18 9.19 11.80
CA SER A 191 3.93 10.46 12.46
C SER A 191 2.61 11.07 11.97
N LEU A 192 2.10 12.06 12.69
CA LEU A 192 0.97 12.89 12.24
C LEU A 192 1.46 14.34 12.01
N GLY A 193 2.70 14.47 11.52
CA GLY A 193 3.38 15.74 11.23
C GLY A 193 2.96 16.37 9.91
N LEU A 194 3.74 17.34 9.44
CA LEU A 194 3.41 18.12 8.24
C LEU A 194 3.44 17.26 6.97
N LEU A 195 4.34 16.28 6.90
CA LEU A 195 4.41 15.34 5.78
C LEU A 195 3.14 14.47 5.70
N THR A 196 2.65 13.95 6.82
CA THR A 196 1.39 13.19 6.84
C THR A 196 0.20 14.07 6.48
N VAL A 197 0.18 15.33 6.90
CA VAL A 197 -0.87 16.28 6.47
C VAL A 197 -0.80 16.53 4.96
N ASN A 198 0.39 16.66 4.38
CA ASN A 198 0.58 16.76 2.93
C ASN A 198 0.03 15.55 2.19
N ALA A 199 0.37 14.34 2.65
CA ALA A 199 -0.15 13.09 2.08
C ALA A 199 -1.68 13.02 2.13
N LEU A 200 -2.29 13.33 3.28
CA LEU A 200 -3.76 13.35 3.41
C LEU A 200 -4.41 14.47 2.58
N THR A 201 -3.74 15.61 2.41
CA THR A 201 -4.24 16.72 1.59
C THR A 201 -4.18 16.39 0.10
N ALA A 202 -3.19 15.62 -0.34
CA ALA A 202 -3.03 15.19 -1.73
C ALA A 202 -3.86 13.94 -2.10
N ALA A 203 -4.23 13.12 -1.11
CA ALA A 203 -4.92 11.85 -1.33
C ALA A 203 -6.42 11.99 -1.57
N ASP A 204 -6.96 11.16 -2.46
CA ASP A 204 -8.40 10.98 -2.65
C ASP A 204 -8.96 10.07 -1.55
N LYS A 205 -8.18 9.06 -1.15
CA LYS A 205 -8.57 8.12 -0.10
C LYS A 205 -7.44 7.78 0.87
N VAL A 206 -7.80 7.34 2.07
CA VAL A 206 -6.85 6.86 3.08
C VAL A 206 -7.10 5.40 3.45
N LEU A 207 -6.06 4.58 3.40
CA LEU A 207 -6.05 3.21 3.87
C LEU A 207 -5.27 3.17 5.19
N MET A 208 -5.84 2.52 6.20
CA MET A 208 -5.27 2.47 7.55
C MET A 208 -4.84 1.03 7.91
N PRO A 209 -3.58 0.64 7.66
CA PRO A 209 -3.03 -0.63 8.13
C PRO A 209 -2.97 -0.64 9.66
N LEU A 210 -3.41 -1.72 10.28
CA LEU A 210 -3.51 -1.87 11.72
C LEU A 210 -2.99 -3.23 12.16
N GLU A 211 -2.00 -3.24 13.04
CA GLU A 211 -1.62 -4.43 13.77
C GLU A 211 -2.67 -4.76 14.84
N CYS A 212 -3.20 -6.00 14.83
CA CYS A 212 -4.24 -6.49 15.75
C CYS A 212 -3.71 -6.73 17.19
N GLU A 213 -3.25 -5.66 17.84
CA GLU A 213 -2.70 -5.64 19.20
C GLU A 213 -3.47 -4.68 20.14
N TYR A 214 -3.15 -4.71 21.43
CA TYR A 214 -3.90 -4.01 22.50
C TYR A 214 -4.12 -2.50 22.25
N PHE A 215 -3.12 -1.80 21.68
CA PHE A 215 -3.19 -0.36 21.42
C PHE A 215 -3.76 0.02 20.05
N ALA A 216 -4.25 -0.94 19.28
CA ALA A 216 -4.77 -0.76 17.93
C ALA A 216 -5.80 0.38 17.81
N LEU A 217 -6.85 0.33 18.63
CA LEU A 217 -7.97 1.27 18.56
C LEU A 217 -7.57 2.70 18.91
N ARG A 218 -6.62 2.89 19.83
CA ARG A 218 -6.13 4.22 20.22
C ARG A 218 -5.41 4.91 19.06
N GLY A 219 -4.57 4.17 18.33
CA GLY A 219 -3.86 4.69 17.17
C GLY A 219 -4.81 5.13 16.06
N ILE A 220 -5.85 4.33 15.77
CA ILE A 220 -6.85 4.71 14.76
C ILE A 220 -7.66 5.93 15.20
N ALA A 221 -8.03 6.05 16.49
CA ALA A 221 -8.80 7.21 16.96
C ALA A 221 -8.06 8.53 16.70
N MET A 222 -6.75 8.59 17.01
CA MET A 222 -5.93 9.78 16.75
C MET A 222 -5.81 10.09 15.25
N LEU A 223 -5.61 9.06 14.42
CA LEU A 223 -5.57 9.25 12.97
C LEU A 223 -6.91 9.74 12.42
N THR A 224 -8.03 9.20 12.90
CA THR A 224 -9.39 9.60 12.49
C THR A 224 -9.65 11.08 12.79
N ASP A 225 -9.20 11.57 13.95
CA ASP A 225 -9.33 12.98 14.30
C ASP A 225 -8.47 13.89 13.40
N THR A 226 -7.29 13.44 12.99
CA THR A 226 -6.45 14.15 12.01
C THR A 226 -7.13 14.17 10.63
N ILE A 227 -7.63 13.03 10.15
CA ILE A 227 -8.36 12.93 8.87
C ILE A 227 -9.55 13.90 8.86
N ARG A 228 -10.36 13.93 9.93
CA ARG A 228 -11.50 14.86 10.04
C ARG A 228 -11.09 16.33 9.97
N LYS A 229 -9.96 16.70 10.58
CA LYS A 229 -9.43 18.08 10.52
C LYS A 229 -8.97 18.43 9.11
N VAL A 230 -8.28 17.52 8.43
CA VAL A 230 -7.86 17.68 7.03
C VAL A 230 -9.08 17.79 6.13
N GLN A 231 -10.06 16.90 6.25
CA GLN A 231 -11.33 16.94 5.53
C GLN A 231 -12.03 18.30 5.65
N LYS A 232 -12.13 18.82 6.88
CA LYS A 232 -12.85 20.07 7.13
C LYS A 232 -12.14 21.32 6.57
N ARG A 233 -10.80 21.31 6.48
CA ARG A 233 -10.01 22.54 6.27
C ARG A 233 -9.22 22.56 4.97
N LEU A 234 -8.82 21.40 4.46
CA LEU A 234 -7.82 21.28 3.41
C LEU A 234 -8.30 20.41 2.25
N ASN A 235 -8.91 19.27 2.53
CA ASN A 235 -9.33 18.32 1.50
C ASN A 235 -10.71 17.73 1.78
N PRO A 236 -11.81 18.44 1.46
CA PRO A 236 -13.18 17.96 1.67
C PRO A 236 -13.53 16.66 0.91
N GLY A 237 -12.76 16.31 -0.13
CA GLY A 237 -12.96 15.10 -0.92
C GLY A 237 -12.31 13.84 -0.33
N LEU A 238 -11.40 13.99 0.65
CA LEU A 238 -10.70 12.86 1.27
C LEU A 238 -11.70 11.88 1.88
N ALA A 239 -11.63 10.60 1.50
CA ALA A 239 -12.48 9.54 2.05
C ALA A 239 -11.66 8.44 2.75
N VAL A 240 -12.21 7.82 3.78
CA VAL A 240 -11.60 6.61 4.36
C VAL A 240 -11.91 5.44 3.43
N LEU A 241 -10.88 4.87 2.81
CA LEU A 241 -11.01 3.67 1.98
C LEU A 241 -11.26 2.43 2.84
N GLY A 242 -10.53 2.32 3.95
CA GLY A 242 -10.78 1.28 4.93
C GLY A 242 -9.65 1.01 5.91
N VAL A 243 -9.94 0.12 6.87
CA VAL A 243 -9.00 -0.38 7.88
C VAL A 243 -8.57 -1.80 7.52
N LEU A 244 -7.27 -2.02 7.39
CA LEU A 244 -6.70 -3.32 7.05
C LEU A 244 -6.10 -3.96 8.31
N GLY A 245 -6.61 -5.13 8.71
CA GLY A 245 -5.98 -5.92 9.77
C GLY A 245 -4.69 -6.58 9.27
N THR A 246 -3.56 -6.25 9.88
CA THR A 246 -2.24 -6.80 9.56
C THR A 246 -1.65 -7.59 10.73
N MET A 247 -0.66 -8.42 10.41
CA MET A 247 0.04 -9.30 11.36
C MET A 247 -0.91 -10.19 12.18
N TYR A 248 -2.05 -10.55 11.59
CA TYR A 248 -3.10 -11.31 12.26
C TYR A 248 -2.68 -12.75 12.54
N ASP A 249 -2.86 -13.20 13.79
CA ASP A 249 -2.69 -14.60 14.19
C ASP A 249 -4.00 -15.16 14.77
N ALA A 250 -4.73 -15.90 13.93
CA ALA A 250 -6.02 -16.51 14.26
C ALA A 250 -5.95 -17.53 15.42
N ARG A 251 -4.75 -18.02 15.77
CA ARG A 251 -4.57 -18.97 16.89
C ARG A 251 -4.63 -18.29 18.24
N THR A 252 -4.48 -16.97 18.27
CA THR A 252 -4.49 -16.21 19.52
C THR A 252 -5.87 -15.59 19.76
N LEU A 253 -6.39 -15.76 20.97
CA LEU A 253 -7.65 -15.13 21.39
C LEU A 253 -7.54 -13.60 21.28
N HIS A 254 -6.39 -13.05 21.68
CA HIS A 254 -6.14 -11.61 21.66
C HIS A 254 -6.28 -10.99 20.26
N SER A 255 -5.65 -11.55 19.22
CA SER A 255 -5.79 -11.01 17.87
C SER A 255 -7.22 -11.09 17.34
N ARG A 256 -7.97 -12.15 17.70
CA ARG A 256 -9.38 -12.30 17.34
C ARG A 256 -10.25 -11.23 17.99
N GLU A 257 -10.12 -11.05 19.30
CA GLU A 257 -10.88 -10.03 20.05
C GLU A 257 -10.57 -8.60 19.58
N VAL A 258 -9.30 -8.30 19.26
CA VAL A 258 -8.94 -6.98 18.73
C VAL A 258 -9.58 -6.76 17.37
N LEU A 259 -9.52 -7.74 16.46
CA LEU A 259 -10.14 -7.63 15.14
C LEU A 259 -11.66 -7.49 15.25
N GLU A 260 -12.31 -8.25 16.12
CA GLU A 260 -13.74 -8.13 16.38
C GLU A 260 -14.13 -6.73 16.85
N ARG A 261 -13.38 -6.15 17.80
CA ARG A 261 -13.63 -4.76 18.26
C ARG A 261 -13.42 -3.73 17.17
N VAL A 262 -12.44 -3.94 16.28
CA VAL A 262 -12.22 -3.07 15.11
C VAL A 262 -13.40 -3.16 14.16
N VAL A 263 -13.91 -4.36 13.88
CA VAL A 263 -15.13 -4.56 13.07
C VAL A 263 -16.35 -3.93 13.74
N GLN A 264 -16.52 -4.06 15.06
CA GLN A 264 -17.61 -3.39 15.79
C GLN A 264 -17.53 -1.87 15.71
N ALA A 265 -16.32 -1.29 15.70
CA ALA A 265 -16.12 0.16 15.68
C ALA A 265 -16.22 0.77 14.27
N PHE A 266 -15.76 0.05 13.24
CA PHE A 266 -15.61 0.58 11.87
C PHE A 266 -16.54 -0.09 10.84
N GLY A 267 -17.20 -1.19 11.18
CA GLY A 267 -18.17 -1.89 10.34
C GLY A 267 -17.62 -2.21 8.96
N GLU A 268 -18.35 -1.78 7.92
CA GLU A 268 -18.00 -1.99 6.52
C GLU A 268 -16.70 -1.32 6.07
N GLN A 269 -16.20 -0.33 6.83
CA GLN A 269 -14.90 0.27 6.53
C GLN A 269 -13.75 -0.71 6.75
N VAL A 270 -13.92 -1.77 7.54
CA VAL A 270 -12.89 -2.81 7.67
C VAL A 270 -12.82 -3.62 6.39
N PHE A 271 -11.63 -3.90 5.87
CA PHE A 271 -11.46 -4.83 4.75
C PHE A 271 -11.83 -6.25 5.17
N HIS A 272 -12.34 -7.07 4.25
CA HIS A 272 -12.57 -8.49 4.54
C HIS A 272 -11.25 -9.24 4.59
N THR A 273 -10.31 -8.83 3.75
CA THR A 273 -8.93 -9.30 3.76
C THR A 273 -8.22 -8.90 5.05
N VAL A 274 -7.51 -9.86 5.64
CA VAL A 274 -6.51 -9.62 6.68
C VAL A 274 -5.17 -10.20 6.26
N VAL A 275 -4.09 -9.50 6.58
CA VAL A 275 -2.72 -9.97 6.30
C VAL A 275 -2.19 -10.71 7.51
N ARG A 276 -1.88 -12.00 7.34
CA ARG A 276 -1.34 -12.85 8.42
C ARG A 276 0.14 -12.57 8.67
N ARG A 277 0.57 -12.84 9.90
CA ARG A 277 2.00 -12.82 10.24
C ARG A 277 2.73 -13.94 9.49
N THR A 278 3.85 -13.62 8.84
CA THR A 278 4.70 -14.58 8.11
C THR A 278 6.15 -14.12 8.14
N VAL A 279 7.08 -15.09 8.13
CA VAL A 279 8.54 -14.83 8.03
C VAL A 279 8.96 -14.35 6.64
N LYS A 280 8.10 -14.54 5.63
CA LYS A 280 8.38 -14.17 4.23
C LYS A 280 8.46 -12.66 4.00
N PHE A 281 7.78 -11.82 4.79
CA PHE A 281 7.84 -10.37 4.59
C PHE A 281 9.23 -9.79 4.92
N PRO A 282 9.88 -10.14 6.05
CA PRO A 282 11.28 -9.81 6.24
C PRO A 282 12.20 -10.32 5.12
N GLU A 283 11.98 -11.54 4.63
CA GLU A 283 12.77 -12.12 3.52
C GLU A 283 12.62 -11.30 2.23
N THR A 284 11.40 -10.84 1.91
CA THR A 284 11.13 -9.99 0.72
C THR A 284 11.85 -8.64 0.80
N THR A 285 11.91 -8.02 1.98
CA THR A 285 12.66 -6.76 2.17
C THR A 285 14.15 -6.96 1.91
N VAL A 286 14.72 -8.09 2.34
CA VAL A 286 16.14 -8.40 2.10
C VAL A 286 16.40 -8.69 0.61
N ALA A 287 15.45 -9.34 -0.06
CA ALA A 287 15.54 -9.62 -1.50
C ALA A 287 15.33 -8.37 -2.36
N GLY A 288 14.67 -7.33 -1.83
CA GLY A 288 14.37 -6.11 -2.58
C GLY A 288 13.27 -6.29 -3.62
N GLU A 289 12.35 -7.24 -3.40
CA GLU A 289 11.24 -7.52 -4.32
C GLU A 289 9.94 -7.85 -3.58
N PRO A 290 8.75 -7.61 -4.17
CA PRO A 290 7.48 -7.89 -3.51
C PRO A 290 7.23 -9.37 -3.25
N ILE A 291 6.35 -9.68 -2.29
CA ILE A 291 5.96 -11.07 -1.98
C ILE A 291 5.25 -11.75 -3.16
N THR A 292 4.62 -10.98 -4.04
CA THR A 292 3.92 -11.48 -5.23
C THR A 292 4.88 -12.05 -6.26
N THR A 293 6.13 -11.59 -6.33
CA THR A 293 7.20 -12.17 -7.17
C THR A 293 8.03 -13.18 -6.37
N TYR A 294 8.51 -12.79 -5.19
CA TYR A 294 9.39 -13.63 -4.35
C TYR A 294 8.75 -14.96 -3.91
N ALA A 295 7.48 -14.90 -3.52
CA ALA A 295 6.73 -16.03 -2.98
C ALA A 295 5.28 -16.00 -3.45
N SER A 296 5.08 -15.96 -4.77
CA SER A 296 3.79 -15.80 -5.44
C SER A 296 2.68 -16.76 -4.95
N ALA A 297 3.01 -18.02 -4.65
CA ALA A 297 2.05 -19.02 -4.16
C ALA A 297 1.76 -18.92 -2.64
N SER A 298 2.33 -17.94 -1.93
CA SER A 298 2.14 -17.81 -0.48
C SER A 298 0.78 -17.21 -0.12
N ALA A 299 0.30 -17.54 1.08
CA ALA A 299 -0.90 -16.93 1.64
C ALA A 299 -0.81 -15.39 1.72
N GLY A 300 0.38 -14.84 1.96
CA GLY A 300 0.60 -13.38 2.00
C GLY A 300 0.42 -12.73 0.63
N ALA A 301 0.96 -13.34 -0.44
CA ALA A 301 0.72 -12.89 -1.81
C ALA A 301 -0.76 -12.97 -2.18
N GLY A 302 -1.42 -14.07 -1.79
CA GLY A 302 -2.87 -14.22 -1.91
C GLY A 302 -3.67 -13.12 -1.24
N SER A 303 -3.34 -12.80 0.02
CA SER A 303 -3.99 -11.71 0.75
C SER A 303 -3.85 -10.38 0.00
N TYR A 304 -2.69 -10.03 -0.53
CA TYR A 304 -2.52 -8.76 -1.26
C TYR A 304 -3.24 -8.73 -2.61
N ARG A 305 -3.36 -9.86 -3.30
CA ARG A 305 -4.22 -10.00 -4.49
C ARG A 305 -5.69 -9.78 -4.16
N THR A 306 -6.22 -10.41 -3.10
CA THR A 306 -7.60 -10.16 -2.65
C THR A 306 -7.80 -8.71 -2.22
N LEU A 307 -6.83 -8.14 -1.50
CA LEU A 307 -6.88 -6.73 -1.08
C LEU A 307 -6.94 -5.79 -2.28
N ALA A 308 -6.14 -6.04 -3.33
CA ALA A 308 -6.16 -5.23 -4.54
C ALA A 308 -7.54 -5.24 -5.21
N LEU A 309 -8.24 -6.37 -5.23
CA LEU A 309 -9.62 -6.44 -5.72
C LEU A 309 -10.59 -5.64 -4.86
N GLU A 310 -10.52 -5.76 -3.53
CA GLU A 310 -11.33 -4.95 -2.61
C GLU A 310 -11.08 -3.45 -2.80
N VAL A 311 -9.81 -3.05 -2.95
CA VAL A 311 -9.41 -1.66 -3.20
C VAL A 311 -10.00 -1.16 -4.51
N LEU A 312 -9.83 -1.90 -5.61
CA LEU A 312 -10.36 -1.52 -6.93
C LEU A 312 -11.88 -1.37 -6.90
N GLN A 313 -12.58 -2.27 -6.21
CA GLN A 313 -14.03 -2.19 -6.07
C GLN A 313 -14.46 -0.95 -5.27
N ARG A 314 -13.87 -0.72 -4.10
CA ARG A 314 -14.16 0.45 -3.25
C ARG A 314 -13.74 1.79 -3.89
N CYS A 315 -12.82 1.77 -4.85
CA CYS A 315 -12.47 2.95 -5.64
C CYS A 315 -13.53 3.32 -6.69
N HIS A 316 -14.31 2.36 -7.18
CA HIS A 316 -15.38 2.60 -8.15
C HIS A 316 -16.76 2.84 -7.51
N GLU A 317 -16.97 2.40 -6.27
CA GLU A 317 -18.18 2.68 -5.51
C GLU A 317 -18.19 4.17 -5.10
N GLN A 318 -19.06 4.97 -5.75
CA GLN A 318 -19.33 6.37 -5.41
C GLN A 318 -20.32 6.49 -4.25
#